data_AF-A0A7G9P266-F1
#
_entry.id   AF-A0A7G9P266-F1
#
_cell.length_a   1.000
_cell.length_b   1.000
_cell.length_c   1.000
_cell.angle_alpha   90.00
_cell.angle_beta   90.00
_cell.angle_gamma   90.00
#
_symmetry.space_group_name_H-M   'P 1'
#
loop_
_entity.id
_entity.type
_entity.pdbx_description
1 polymer ?
#
loop_
_entity_poly.entity_id
_entity_poly.type
_entity_poly.pdbx_seq_one_letter_code
_entity_poly.pdbx_strand_id
1 'polypeptide(L)'
;MAVLTFQGDRELLKTLKRIRDYNYLESGLYASVKAGAKPIIASAKALAPRRTGQLRRSIGVKTKAYTRNETVVGVIGPRSGFATVDDNGNRIDPNKYAHLVELGHGGPKPAPPHPFLRPAFEANKNNAIAQARKIMWQKIQSRL
;
A
#
# COMPACT_ATOMS: atom_id res chain seq x y z
N MET A 1 -7.61 -8.59 -55.19
CA MET A 1 -6.88 -8.59 -53.89
C MET A 1 -7.58 -9.56 -52.96
N ALA A 2 -6.94 -10.70 -52.64
CA ALA A 2 -7.51 -11.67 -51.71
C ALA A 2 -7.39 -11.12 -50.29
N VAL A 3 -8.53 -10.88 -49.63
CA VAL A 3 -8.58 -10.51 -48.22
C VAL A 3 -8.37 -11.80 -47.43
N LEU A 4 -7.21 -11.94 -46.80
CA LEU A 4 -6.92 -13.06 -45.89
C LEU A 4 -7.77 -12.87 -44.62
N THR A 5 -8.89 -13.58 -44.52
CA THR A 5 -9.72 -13.65 -43.31
C THR A 5 -9.15 -14.72 -42.38
N PHE A 6 -8.44 -14.32 -41.33
CA PHE A 6 -7.99 -15.23 -40.28
C PHE A 6 -9.19 -15.65 -39.43
N GLN A 7 -9.48 -16.95 -39.38
CA GLN A 7 -10.52 -17.49 -38.51
C GLN A 7 -10.16 -17.20 -37.03
N GLY A 8 -11.03 -16.50 -36.31
CA GLY A 8 -10.81 -16.08 -34.92
C GLY A 8 -10.29 -14.65 -34.75
N ASP A 9 -10.11 -13.88 -35.83
CA ASP A 9 -9.71 -12.47 -35.79
C ASP A 9 -10.62 -11.61 -34.92
N ARG A 10 -11.94 -11.75 -35.02
CA ARG A 10 -12.94 -11.03 -34.23
C ARG A 10 -12.92 -11.42 -32.75
N GLU A 11 -12.68 -12.69 -32.46
CA GLU A 11 -12.54 -13.21 -31.09
C GLU A 11 -11.23 -12.73 -30.45
N LEU A 12 -10.12 -12.80 -31.19
CA LEU A 12 -8.84 -12.24 -30.78
C LEU A 12 -8.96 -10.74 -30.50
N LEU A 13 -9.61 -9.98 -31.38
CA LEU A 13 -9.81 -8.54 -31.21
C LEU A 13 -10.71 -8.22 -30.00
N LYS A 14 -11.73 -9.04 -29.75
CA LYS A 14 -12.54 -8.96 -28.52
C LYS A 14 -11.71 -9.24 -27.27
N THR A 15 -10.89 -10.29 -27.28
CA THR A 15 -10.02 -10.67 -26.15
C THR A 15 -8.97 -9.58 -25.87
N LEU A 16 -8.30 -9.06 -26.91
CA LEU A 16 -7.33 -7.97 -26.79
C LEU A 16 -7.98 -6.68 -26.25
N LYS A 17 -9.19 -6.33 -26.72
CA LYS A 17 -9.95 -5.19 -26.17
C LYS A 17 -10.32 -5.41 -24.69
N ARG A 18 -10.59 -6.64 -24.28
CA ARG A 18 -10.92 -7.01 -22.89
C ARG A 18 -9.70 -6.93 -21.97
N ILE A 19 -8.53 -7.34 -22.45
CA ILE A 19 -7.25 -7.23 -21.72
C ILE A 19 -6.84 -5.76 -21.56
N ARG A 20 -7.09 -4.93 -22.59
CA ARG A 20 -6.80 -3.48 -22.59
C ARG A 20 -7.85 -2.64 -21.83
N ASP A 21 -8.75 -3.26 -21.07
CA ASP A 21 -9.70 -2.51 -20.25
C ASP A 21 -8.94 -1.79 -19.12
N TYR A 22 -8.71 -0.50 -19.31
CA TYR A 22 -7.94 0.37 -18.41
C TYR A 22 -8.50 0.34 -16.99
N ASN A 23 -9.83 0.35 -16.84
CA ASN A 23 -10.47 0.32 -15.51
C ASN A 23 -10.17 -0.99 -14.78
N TYR A 24 -10.08 -2.09 -15.54
CA TYR A 24 -9.73 -3.38 -14.98
C TYR A 24 -8.27 -3.43 -14.55
N LEU A 25 -7.34 -2.95 -15.38
CA LEU A 25 -5.91 -2.89 -15.06
C LEU A 25 -5.65 -1.98 -13.85
N GLU A 26 -6.32 -0.82 -13.77
CA GLU A 26 -6.25 0.08 -12.63
C GLU A 26 -6.72 -0.63 -11.34
N SER A 27 -7.86 -1.34 -11.38
CA SER A 27 -8.33 -2.13 -10.23
C SER A 27 -7.34 -3.21 -9.81
N GLY A 28 -6.62 -3.81 -10.76
CA GLY A 28 -5.56 -4.79 -10.53
C GLY A 28 -4.35 -4.18 -9.86
N LEU A 29 -3.92 -2.98 -10.29
CA LEU A 29 -2.85 -2.22 -9.66
C LEU A 29 -3.19 -1.84 -8.21
N TYR A 30 -4.41 -1.36 -7.95
CA TYR A 30 -4.88 -1.09 -6.58
C TYR A 30 -4.80 -2.33 -5.69
N ALA A 31 -5.32 -3.47 -6.16
CA ALA A 31 -5.30 -4.72 -5.41
C ALA A 31 -3.86 -5.20 -5.14
N SER A 32 -2.98 -5.07 -6.13
CA SER A 32 -1.58 -5.50 -6.06
C SER A 32 -0.78 -4.67 -5.06
N VAL A 33 -0.91 -3.34 -5.12
CA VAL A 33 -0.27 -2.42 -4.16
C VAL A 33 -0.76 -2.69 -2.74
N LYS A 34 -2.07 -2.86 -2.55
CA LYS A 34 -2.66 -3.15 -1.23
C LYS A 34 -2.16 -4.50 -0.69
N ALA A 35 -2.00 -5.50 -1.55
CA ALA A 35 -1.47 -6.81 -1.15
C ALA A 35 0.02 -6.73 -0.78
N GLY A 36 0.83 -6.03 -1.58
CA GLY A 36 2.24 -5.81 -1.29
C GLY A 36 2.48 -5.05 0.02
N ALA A 37 1.58 -4.14 0.39
CA ALA A 37 1.68 -3.39 1.64
C ALA A 37 1.43 -4.25 2.90
N LYS A 38 0.71 -5.37 2.80
CA LYS A 38 0.33 -6.21 3.96
C LYS A 38 1.52 -6.70 4.80
N PRO A 39 2.57 -7.34 4.25
CA PRO A 39 3.71 -7.78 5.05
C PRO A 39 4.43 -6.63 5.73
N ILE A 40 4.59 -5.48 5.05
CA ILE A 40 5.21 -4.29 5.62
C ILE A 40 4.35 -3.74 6.78
N ILE A 41 3.02 -3.65 6.62
CA ILE A 41 2.10 -3.22 7.68
C ILE A 41 2.19 -4.15 8.88
N ALA A 42 2.20 -5.47 8.66
CA ALA A 42 2.28 -6.45 9.75
C ALA A 42 3.58 -6.27 10.55
N SER A 43 4.71 -6.15 9.86
CA SER A 43 6.02 -5.90 10.48
C SER A 43 6.06 -4.55 11.20
N ALA A 44 5.55 -3.48 10.58
CA ALA A 44 5.52 -2.15 11.19
C ALA A 44 4.66 -2.12 12.46
N LYS A 45 3.55 -2.86 12.48
CA LYS A 45 2.72 -3.02 13.68
C LYS A 45 3.42 -3.78 14.80
N ALA A 46 4.24 -4.76 14.47
CA ALA A 46 5.01 -5.52 15.46
C ALA A 46 6.11 -4.67 16.09
N LEU A 47 6.74 -3.79 15.30
CA LEU A 47 7.83 -2.92 15.75
C LEU A 47 7.34 -1.62 16.42
N ALA A 48 6.10 -1.21 16.16
CA ALA A 48 5.57 0.04 16.69
C ALA A 48 5.52 0.04 18.23
N PRO A 49 6.11 1.06 18.89
CA PRO A 49 6.12 1.14 20.34
C PRO A 49 4.71 1.33 20.91
N ARG A 50 4.51 0.85 22.14
CA ARG A 50 3.20 0.88 22.82
C ARG A 50 3.17 1.96 23.90
N ARG A 51 2.44 3.04 23.62
CA ARG A 51 1.93 3.98 24.65
C ARG A 51 0.46 3.67 24.94
N THR A 52 -0.45 4.21 24.12
CA THR A 52 -1.89 3.88 24.15
C THR A 52 -2.27 2.72 23.23
N GLY A 53 -1.32 2.22 22.43
CA GLY A 53 -1.56 1.25 21.36
C GLY A 53 -2.21 1.83 20.09
N GLN A 54 -2.60 3.11 20.08
CA GLN A 54 -3.23 3.73 18.92
C GLN A 54 -2.29 3.85 17.71
N LEU A 55 -0.99 4.07 17.93
CA LEU A 55 0.00 4.07 16.84
C LEU A 55 -0.02 2.75 16.09
N ARG A 56 0.10 1.62 16.80
CA ARG A 56 0.04 0.28 16.19
C ARG A 56 -1.28 0.06 15.44
N ARG A 57 -2.42 0.48 16.00
CA ARG A 57 -3.73 0.30 15.37
C ARG A 57 -3.92 1.16 14.11
N SER A 58 -3.32 2.34 14.10
CA SER A 58 -3.49 3.30 13.01
C SER A 58 -2.70 2.93 11.75
N ILE A 59 -1.58 2.20 11.88
CA ILE A 59 -0.74 1.79 10.74
C ILE A 59 -1.58 1.04 9.70
N GLY A 60 -1.60 1.59 8.49
CA GLY A 60 -2.26 1.01 7.32
C GLY A 60 -1.67 1.55 6.02
N VAL A 61 -2.36 1.31 4.91
CA VAL A 61 -1.98 1.82 3.59
C VAL A 61 -3.08 2.72 3.03
N LYS A 62 -2.68 3.86 2.48
CA LYS A 62 -3.51 4.70 1.61
C LYS A 62 -3.00 4.56 0.19
N THR A 63 -3.82 4.02 -0.70
CA THR A 63 -3.51 3.90 -2.13
C THR A 63 -3.93 5.15 -2.88
N LYS A 64 -3.08 5.65 -3.78
CA LYS A 64 -3.36 6.79 -4.65
C LYS A 64 -2.97 6.47 -6.08
N ALA A 65 -3.91 6.60 -7.02
CA ALA A 65 -3.60 6.56 -8.45
C ALA A 65 -3.11 7.92 -8.93
N TYR A 66 -2.13 7.89 -9.82
CA TYR A 66 -1.62 9.01 -10.58
C TYR A 66 -1.93 8.73 -12.05
N THR A 67 -3.05 9.27 -12.53
CA THR A 67 -3.60 9.03 -13.86
C THR A 67 -2.64 9.43 -14.98
N ARG A 68 -1.89 10.52 -14.80
CA ARG A 68 -0.92 11.01 -15.80
C ARG A 68 0.18 10.00 -16.14
N ASN A 69 0.56 9.16 -15.18
CA ASN A 69 1.67 8.21 -15.31
C ASN A 69 1.19 6.75 -15.12
N GLU A 70 -0.12 6.51 -15.14
CA GLU A 70 -0.73 5.18 -14.95
C GLU A 70 -0.19 4.42 -13.72
N THR A 71 0.19 5.17 -12.68
CA THR A 71 0.92 4.62 -11.52
C THR A 71 0.04 4.60 -10.29
N VAL A 72 -0.03 3.48 -9.58
CA VAL A 72 -0.67 3.39 -8.27
C VAL A 72 0.40 3.31 -7.18
N VAL A 73 0.33 4.22 -6.21
CA VAL A 73 1.27 4.29 -5.08
C VAL A 73 0.56 3.92 -3.78
N GLY A 74 1.23 3.12 -2.94
CA GLY A 74 0.77 2.79 -1.59
C GLY A 74 1.57 3.55 -0.54
N VAL A 75 0.94 4.49 0.16
CA VAL A 75 1.55 5.21 1.27
C VAL A 75 1.27 4.46 2.57
N ILE A 76 2.31 3.97 3.23
CA ILE A 76 2.21 3.22 4.49
C ILE A 76 2.51 4.17 5.65
N GLY A 77 1.61 4.21 6.64
CA GLY A 77 1.75 5.09 7.79
C GLY A 77 0.51 5.07 8.69
N PRO A 78 0.50 5.91 9.75
CA PRO A 78 -0.69 6.08 10.57
C PRO A 78 -1.84 6.64 9.73
N ARG A 79 -3.07 6.21 10.06
CA ARG A 79 -4.31 6.70 9.45
C ARG A 79 -5.03 7.65 10.41
N SER A 80 -5.90 8.49 9.85
CA SER A 80 -6.83 9.33 10.63
C SER A 80 -7.87 8.49 11.39
N GLY A 81 -8.49 9.08 12.40
CA GLY A 81 -9.54 8.42 13.21
C GLY A 81 -9.02 7.57 14.38
N PHE A 82 -7.73 7.65 14.69
CA PHE A 82 -7.09 6.94 15.81
C PHE A 82 -6.67 7.86 16.95
N ALA A 83 -7.16 9.10 16.95
CA ALA A 83 -6.90 10.02 18.04
C ALA A 83 -7.63 9.54 19.31
N THR A 84 -6.96 9.66 20.46
CA THR A 84 -7.50 9.29 21.77
C THR A 84 -7.06 10.30 22.83
N VAL A 85 -7.48 10.12 24.07
CA VAL A 85 -7.08 10.93 25.21
C VAL A 85 -6.28 10.02 26.16
N ASP A 86 -5.15 10.50 26.68
CA ASP A 86 -4.42 9.78 27.73
C ASP A 86 -5.01 10.03 29.13
N ASP A 87 -4.47 9.33 30.12
CA ASP A 87 -4.86 9.43 31.52
C ASP A 87 -4.73 10.87 32.08
N ASN A 88 -3.93 11.71 31.44
CA ASN A 88 -3.72 13.12 31.81
C ASN A 88 -4.64 14.09 31.06
N GLY A 89 -5.60 13.59 30.27
CA GLY A 89 -6.52 14.42 29.48
C GLY A 89 -5.93 14.96 28.17
N ASN A 90 -4.71 14.57 27.78
CA ASN A 90 -4.09 15.08 26.56
C ASN A 90 -4.56 14.31 25.32
N ARG A 91 -4.89 15.05 24.26
CA ARG A 91 -5.21 14.45 22.96
C ARG A 91 -3.96 13.88 22.30
N ILE A 92 -3.97 12.57 22.06
CA ILE A 92 -2.93 11.82 21.36
C ILE A 92 -3.41 11.43 19.96
N ASP A 93 -2.76 11.93 18.92
CA ASP A 93 -3.08 11.61 17.52
C ASP A 93 -1.87 11.00 16.80
N PRO A 94 -1.89 9.68 16.48
CA PRO A 94 -0.79 9.01 15.79
C PRO A 94 -0.32 9.70 14.51
N ASN A 95 -1.21 10.34 13.76
CA ASN A 95 -0.82 11.06 12.54
C ASN A 95 0.13 12.23 12.82
N LYS A 96 0.04 12.83 14.02
CA LYS A 96 0.84 13.99 14.39
C LYS A 96 2.21 13.63 14.95
N TYR A 97 2.36 12.48 15.61
CA TYR A 97 3.60 12.13 16.32
C TYR A 97 4.36 10.92 15.77
N ALA A 98 3.81 10.14 14.84
CA ALA A 98 4.48 8.93 14.34
C ALA A 98 5.88 9.18 13.77
N HIS A 99 6.08 10.30 13.06
CA HIS A 99 7.39 10.65 12.49
C HIS A 99 8.42 11.02 13.58
N LEU A 100 7.96 11.66 14.67
CA LEU A 100 8.79 11.95 15.84
C LEU A 100 9.21 10.67 16.55
N VAL A 101 8.35 9.64 16.55
CA VAL A 101 8.68 8.32 17.09
C VAL A 101 9.67 7.60 16.18
N GLU A 102 9.45 7.59 14.87
CA GLU A 102 10.33 6.92 13.90
C GLU A 102 11.76 7.49 13.93
N LEU A 103 11.88 8.82 13.94
CA LEU A 103 13.15 9.53 13.73
C LEU A 103 13.78 10.07 15.03
N GLY A 104 13.05 10.04 16.14
CA GLY A 104 13.42 10.77 17.35
C GLY A 104 13.23 12.28 17.19
N HIS A 105 13.46 13.02 18.27
CA HIS A 105 13.43 14.49 18.24
C HIS A 105 14.32 15.10 19.32
N GLY A 106 14.93 16.26 19.01
CA GLY A 106 15.82 17.02 19.90
C GLY A 106 15.17 18.23 20.59
N GLY A 107 13.84 18.34 20.60
CA GLY A 107 13.13 19.46 21.25
C GLY A 107 13.29 19.50 22.78
N PRO A 108 12.53 20.36 23.50
CA PRO A 108 12.66 20.57 24.95
C PRO A 108 12.60 19.30 25.81
N LYS A 109 12.00 18.23 25.29
CA LYS A 109 12.04 16.88 25.86
C LYS A 109 12.61 15.95 24.77
N PRO A 110 13.93 15.74 24.70
CA PRO A 110 14.51 14.92 23.65
C PRO A 110 14.11 13.45 23.82
N ALA A 111 13.92 12.75 22.71
CA ALA A 111 13.62 11.33 22.69
C ALA A 111 14.42 10.63 21.57
N PRO A 112 15.02 9.46 21.84
CA PRO A 112 15.72 8.70 20.82
C PRO A 112 14.75 8.14 19.76
N PRO A 113 15.24 7.82 18.55
CA PRO A 113 14.44 7.17 17.52
C PRO A 113 13.98 5.77 17.96
N HIS A 114 12.73 5.46 17.62
CA HIS A 114 12.15 4.13 17.69
C HIS A 114 11.65 3.71 16.30
N PRO A 115 12.55 3.27 15.39
CA PRO A 115 12.19 2.97 14.02
C PRO A 115 11.25 1.76 13.93
N PHE A 116 10.16 1.91 13.19
CA PHE A 116 9.17 0.86 12.94
C PHE A 116 8.73 0.80 11.47
N LEU A 117 8.77 1.91 10.71
CA LEU A 117 8.42 1.93 9.28
C LEU A 117 9.60 1.53 8.40
N ARG A 118 10.75 2.19 8.57
CA ARG A 118 11.95 1.91 7.78
C ARG A 118 12.40 0.44 7.91
N PRO A 119 12.60 -0.13 9.12
CA PRO A 119 12.98 -1.53 9.25
C PRO A 119 11.93 -2.48 8.68
N ALA A 120 10.64 -2.18 8.85
CA ALA A 120 9.57 -3.00 8.27
C ALA A 120 9.58 -3.00 6.74
N PHE A 121 9.87 -1.85 6.12
CA PHE A 121 10.02 -1.75 4.67
C PHE A 121 11.23 -2.54 4.17
N GLU A 122 12.40 -2.30 4.75
CA GLU A 122 13.64 -2.94 4.29
C GLU A 122 13.58 -4.48 4.41
N ALA A 123 13.01 -4.98 5.51
CA ALA A 123 12.85 -6.42 5.72
C ALA A 123 11.86 -7.07 4.75
N ASN A 124 10.87 -6.32 4.24
CA ASN A 124 9.75 -6.89 3.48
C ASN A 124 9.65 -6.43 2.02
N LYS A 125 10.54 -5.55 1.53
CA LYS A 125 10.47 -4.98 0.17
C LYS A 125 10.38 -6.04 -0.94
N ASN A 126 11.15 -7.12 -0.84
CA ASN A 126 11.14 -8.21 -1.83
C ASN A 126 9.83 -9.01 -1.77
N ASN A 127 9.33 -9.30 -0.56
CA ASN A 127 8.06 -9.99 -0.38
C ASN A 127 6.89 -9.12 -0.86
N ALA A 128 6.92 -7.81 -0.61
CA ALA A 128 5.92 -6.87 -1.11
C ALA A 128 5.80 -6.91 -2.63
N ILE A 129 6.93 -6.91 -3.35
CA ILE A 129 6.97 -7.05 -4.81
C ILE A 129 6.41 -8.42 -5.25
N ALA A 130 6.81 -9.50 -4.58
CA ALA A 130 6.32 -10.84 -4.89
C ALA A 130 4.79 -10.96 -4.74
N GLN A 131 4.23 -10.41 -3.65
CA GLN A 131 2.78 -10.40 -3.43
C GLN A 131 2.05 -9.53 -4.47
N ALA A 132 2.59 -8.36 -4.78
CA ALA A 132 2.01 -7.49 -5.81
C ALA A 132 2.00 -8.18 -7.18
N ARG A 133 3.11 -8.80 -7.59
CA ARG A 133 3.21 -9.55 -8.85
C ARG A 133 2.21 -10.70 -8.90
N LYS A 134 2.07 -11.46 -7.81
CA LYS A 134 1.12 -12.57 -7.71
C LYS A 134 -0.32 -12.10 -7.94
N ILE A 135 -0.76 -11.05 -7.25
CA ILE A 135 -2.13 -10.53 -7.38
C ILE A 135 -2.37 -9.93 -8.77
N MET A 136 -1.40 -9.20 -9.31
CA MET A 136 -1.51 -8.66 -10.67
C MET A 136 -1.67 -9.78 -11.69
N TRP A 137 -0.86 -10.84 -11.58
CA TRP A 137 -0.95 -11.98 -12.48
C TRP A 137 -2.30 -12.69 -12.38
N GLN A 138 -2.81 -12.93 -11.17
CA GLN A 138 -4.14 -13.51 -10.97
C GLN A 138 -5.24 -12.67 -11.62
N LYS A 139 -5.13 -11.33 -11.53
CA LYS A 139 -6.07 -10.42 -12.17
C LYS A 139 -6.02 -10.51 -13.69
N ILE A 140 -4.82 -10.55 -14.28
CA ILE A 140 -4.66 -10.72 -15.74
C ILE A 140 -5.24 -12.07 -16.17
N GLN A 141 -4.87 -13.16 -15.50
CA GLN A 141 -5.32 -14.52 -15.82
C GLN A 141 -6.83 -14.68 -15.78
N SER A 142 -7.54 -14.05 -14.82
CA SER A 142 -9.01 -14.11 -14.76
C SER A 142 -9.74 -13.45 -15.93
N ARG A 143 -9.02 -12.83 -16.88
CA ARG A 143 -9.57 -12.20 -18.08
C ARG A 143 -9.10 -12.82 -19.40
N LEU A 144 -8.14 -13.74 -19.33
CA LEU A 144 -7.73 -14.58 -20.46
C LEU A 144 -8.71 -15.75 -20.59
#